data_AF-A0A521QGM8-F1
#
_entry.id   AF-A0A521QGM8-F1
#
_cell.length_a   1.000
_cell.length_b   1.000
_cell.length_c   1.000
_cell.angle_alpha   90.00
_cell.angle_beta   90.00
_cell.angle_gamma   90.00
#
_symmetry.space_group_name_H-M   'P 1'
#
loop_
_entity.id
_entity.type
_entity.pdbx_description
1 polymer ?
#
loop_
_entity_poly.entity_id
_entity_poly.type
_entity_poly.pdbx_seq_one_letter_code
_entity_poly.pdbx_strand_id
1 'polypeptide(L)'
;MGRLATDRAFTRRRLALRHHGRRRDEGRGLTPYHQFALDIGARKSRYRYGDRAPLEQRIAGFLDWMTLGAVAGQAELKRLSLAHHVLGQVAQSKHVDSRLPALIDLVLSRPLISADIAQRDLKLTSTGFRRLRLQLGTSVKKVTGRRRFQAWGIL
;
A
#
# COMPACT_ATOMS: atom_id res chain seq x y z
N MET A 1 -63.52 -21.56 -18.59
CA MET A 1 -63.80 -20.14 -18.26
C MET A 1 -63.34 -19.93 -16.82
N GLY A 2 -62.36 -19.13 -16.43
CA GLY A 2 -61.72 -17.97 -17.05
C GLY A 2 -61.67 -16.85 -15.99
N ARG A 3 -60.50 -16.66 -15.35
CA ARG A 3 -60.00 -15.44 -14.68
C ARG A 3 -58.63 -15.80 -14.06
N LEU A 4 -57.51 -15.60 -14.74
CA LEU A 4 -56.75 -14.35 -14.94
C LEU A 4 -56.26 -13.70 -13.64
N ALA A 5 -54.92 -13.67 -13.57
CA ALA A 5 -54.07 -12.64 -12.96
C ALA A 5 -54.26 -12.40 -11.46
N THR A 6 -53.28 -12.73 -10.62
CA THR A 6 -52.06 -11.91 -10.50
C THR A 6 -51.13 -12.61 -9.51
N ASP A 7 -50.00 -13.16 -9.95
CA ASP A 7 -48.75 -13.07 -9.18
C ASP A 7 -47.56 -13.53 -10.05
N ARG A 8 -47.02 -12.62 -10.85
CA ARG A 8 -45.77 -12.84 -11.60
C ARG A 8 -44.89 -11.60 -11.54
N ALA A 9 -44.75 -11.02 -10.34
CA ALA A 9 -43.91 -9.84 -10.13
C ALA A 9 -42.65 -10.10 -9.29
N PHE A 10 -42.37 -11.34 -8.83
CA PHE A 10 -41.28 -11.57 -7.87
C PHE A 10 -40.17 -12.54 -8.25
N THR A 11 -40.18 -13.09 -9.48
CA THR A 11 -39.22 -14.13 -9.87
C THR A 11 -38.47 -13.87 -11.17
N ARG A 12 -38.14 -12.61 -11.48
CA ARG A 12 -37.16 -12.24 -12.52
C ARG A 12 -36.37 -10.99 -12.17
N ARG A 13 -35.61 -11.03 -11.07
CA ARG A 13 -34.55 -10.04 -10.79
C ARG A 13 -33.30 -10.67 -10.17
N ARG A 14 -32.96 -11.88 -10.62
CA ARG A 14 -31.75 -12.61 -10.18
C ARG A 14 -31.02 -13.24 -11.38
N LEU A 15 -30.93 -12.50 -12.48
CA LEU A 15 -30.20 -12.93 -13.68
C LEU A 15 -29.77 -11.72 -14.53
N ALA A 16 -29.03 -10.79 -13.92
CA ALA A 16 -28.34 -9.72 -14.65
C ALA A 16 -27.13 -9.15 -13.88
N LEU A 17 -26.45 -9.99 -13.08
CA LEU A 17 -25.25 -9.58 -12.34
C LEU A 17 -24.17 -10.67 -12.40
N ARG A 18 -23.72 -11.03 -13.61
CA ARG A 18 -22.54 -11.90 -13.78
C ARG A 18 -21.85 -11.67 -15.13
N HIS A 19 -21.31 -10.47 -15.42
CA HIS A 19 -20.29 -10.35 -16.48
C HIS A 19 -19.31 -9.17 -16.29
N HIS A 20 -18.99 -8.77 -15.06
CA HIS A 20 -17.90 -7.82 -14.78
C HIS A 20 -17.02 -8.29 -13.62
N GLY A 21 -16.44 -9.47 -13.79
CA GLY A 21 -15.43 -9.99 -12.86
C GLY A 21 -14.46 -10.87 -13.63
N ARG A 22 -13.16 -10.61 -13.43
CA ARG A 22 -11.98 -11.32 -13.96
C ARG A 22 -11.32 -10.76 -15.23
N ARG A 23 -10.83 -9.53 -15.15
CA ARG A 23 -9.59 -9.10 -15.82
C ARG A 23 -8.73 -8.24 -14.88
N ARG A 24 -8.48 -8.72 -13.65
CA ARG A 24 -7.62 -8.02 -12.67
C ARG A 24 -6.34 -8.75 -12.31
N ASP A 25 -6.07 -9.93 -12.88
CA ASP A 25 -4.94 -10.76 -12.47
C ASP A 25 -3.91 -11.06 -13.59
N GLU A 26 -4.08 -10.55 -14.81
CA GLU A 26 -3.16 -10.80 -15.95
C GLU A 26 -1.78 -10.10 -15.82
N GLY A 27 -1.55 -9.30 -14.75
CA GLY A 27 -0.28 -8.60 -14.51
C GLY A 27 0.53 -9.10 -13.31
N ARG A 28 0.07 -10.14 -12.58
CA ARG A 28 0.84 -10.66 -11.43
C ARG A 28 2.07 -11.42 -11.92
N GLY A 29 3.21 -10.73 -11.97
CA GLY A 29 4.53 -11.34 -12.22
C GLY A 29 5.28 -10.81 -13.43
N LEU A 30 4.63 -10.02 -14.30
CA LEU A 30 5.30 -9.45 -15.49
C LEU A 30 6.09 -8.16 -15.18
N THR A 31 5.74 -7.47 -14.09
CA THR A 31 6.38 -6.22 -13.64
C THR A 31 6.56 -6.23 -12.10
N PRO A 32 7.50 -7.02 -11.55
CA PRO A 32 7.62 -7.22 -10.10
C PRO A 32 7.86 -5.92 -9.31
N TYR A 33 8.51 -4.92 -9.91
CA TYR A 33 8.91 -3.69 -9.21
C TYR A 33 8.17 -2.42 -9.68
N HIS A 34 7.62 -2.41 -10.89
CA HIS A 34 7.07 -1.18 -11.50
C HIS A 34 5.56 -1.06 -11.41
N GLN A 35 4.85 -2.18 -11.18
CA GLN A 35 3.39 -2.21 -11.09
C GLN A 35 2.85 -1.26 -10.02
N PHE A 36 3.54 -1.16 -8.88
CA PHE A 36 3.12 -0.29 -7.78
C PHE A 36 3.21 1.20 -8.13
N ALA A 37 4.30 1.61 -8.80
CA ALA A 37 4.49 2.99 -9.23
C ALA A 37 3.44 3.39 -10.28
N LEU A 38 3.15 2.50 -11.23
CA LEU A 38 2.10 2.70 -12.24
C LEU A 38 0.71 2.82 -11.62
N ASP A 39 0.38 1.96 -10.65
CA ASP A 39 -0.90 1.97 -9.95
C ASP A 39 -1.10 3.24 -9.10
N ILE A 40 -0.04 3.77 -8.48
CA ILE A 40 -0.06 5.09 -7.84
C ILE A 40 -0.37 6.19 -8.87
N GLY A 41 0.31 6.16 -10.02
CA GLY A 41 0.08 7.09 -11.12
C GLY A 41 -1.35 7.04 -11.63
N ALA A 42 -1.87 5.85 -11.88
CA ALA A 42 -3.24 5.62 -12.34
C ALA A 42 -4.30 6.15 -11.35
N ARG A 43 -4.08 5.99 -10.04
CA ARG A 43 -4.96 6.55 -9.01
C ARG A 43 -4.95 8.09 -8.98
N LYS A 44 -3.79 8.71 -9.22
CA LYS A 44 -3.62 10.17 -9.20
C LYS A 44 -4.12 10.83 -10.50
N SER A 45 -4.01 10.11 -11.61
CA SER A 45 -4.44 10.60 -12.92
C SER A 45 -5.94 10.82 -13.00
N ARG A 46 -6.36 11.75 -13.87
CA ARG A 46 -7.76 11.91 -14.29
C ARG A 46 -8.15 10.92 -15.38
N TYR A 47 -7.18 10.43 -16.16
CA TYR A 47 -7.41 9.45 -17.21
C TYR A 47 -7.91 8.13 -16.62
N ARG A 48 -8.94 7.56 -17.23
CA ARG A 48 -9.47 6.23 -16.93
C ARG A 48 -9.34 5.39 -18.18
N TYR A 49 -8.68 4.25 -18.05
CA TYR A 49 -8.46 3.35 -19.16
C TYR A 49 -9.80 2.86 -19.73
N GLY A 50 -9.94 2.94 -21.04
CA GLY A 50 -11.08 2.43 -21.79
C GLY A 50 -10.62 1.75 -23.07
N ASP A 51 -11.02 0.50 -23.26
CA ASP A 51 -10.60 -0.32 -24.42
C ASP A 51 -11.04 0.27 -25.77
N ARG A 52 -12.14 1.04 -25.78
CA ARG A 52 -12.69 1.68 -26.98
C ARG A 52 -12.15 3.09 -27.25
N ALA A 53 -11.30 3.62 -26.37
CA ALA A 53 -10.73 4.94 -26.57
C ALA A 53 -9.71 4.90 -27.74
N PRO A 54 -9.56 6.01 -28.48
CA PRO A 54 -8.54 6.12 -29.51
C PRO A 54 -7.13 5.80 -28.98
N LEU A 55 -6.26 5.27 -29.84
CA LEU A 55 -4.92 4.83 -29.45
C LEU A 55 -4.11 5.98 -28.85
N GLU A 56 -4.18 7.17 -29.45
CA GLU A 56 -3.49 8.36 -28.99
C GLU A 56 -3.91 8.77 -27.57
N GLN A 57 -5.21 8.66 -27.24
CA GLN A 57 -5.71 8.91 -25.88
C GLN A 57 -5.21 7.87 -24.89
N ARG A 58 -5.16 6.59 -25.30
CA ARG A 58 -4.67 5.50 -24.46
C ARG A 58 -3.19 5.66 -24.16
N ILE A 59 -2.39 6.03 -25.16
CA ILE A 59 -0.97 6.33 -25.00
C ILE A 59 -0.77 7.54 -24.10
N ALA A 60 -1.44 8.66 -24.39
CA ALA A 60 -1.34 9.88 -23.59
C ALA A 60 -1.72 9.64 -22.11
N GLY A 61 -2.80 8.89 -21.89
CA GLY A 61 -3.25 8.50 -20.55
C GLY A 61 -2.24 7.61 -19.81
N PHE A 62 -1.60 6.68 -20.50
CA PHE A 62 -0.54 5.85 -19.91
C PHE A 62 0.73 6.65 -19.58
N LEU A 63 1.13 7.59 -20.46
CA LEU A 63 2.24 8.52 -20.17
C LEU A 63 1.94 9.41 -18.96
N ASP A 64 0.69 9.86 -18.81
CA ASP A 64 0.25 10.61 -17.62
C ASP A 64 0.36 9.77 -16.34
N TRP A 65 -0.05 8.49 -16.39
CA TRP A 65 0.14 7.57 -15.25
C TRP A 65 1.62 7.43 -14.89
N MET A 66 2.50 7.21 -15.87
CA MET A 66 3.94 7.11 -15.61
C MET A 66 4.51 8.38 -15.00
N THR A 67 4.12 9.55 -15.52
CA THR A 67 4.60 10.85 -15.04
C THR A 67 4.19 11.08 -13.59
N LEU A 68 2.90 10.88 -13.27
CA LEU A 68 2.39 11.05 -11.91
C LEU A 68 2.96 10.02 -10.94
N GLY A 69 3.18 8.80 -11.39
CA GLY A 69 3.84 7.74 -10.63
C GLY A 69 5.29 8.12 -10.30
N ALA A 70 6.04 8.62 -11.28
CA ALA A 70 7.42 9.07 -11.10
C ALA A 70 7.53 10.25 -10.13
N VAL A 71 6.68 11.27 -10.27
CA VAL A 71 6.65 12.43 -9.35
C VAL A 71 6.34 11.99 -7.92
N ALA A 72 5.33 11.12 -7.74
CA ALA A 72 4.98 10.59 -6.42
C ALA A 72 6.11 9.74 -5.83
N GLY A 73 6.75 8.90 -6.64
CA GLY A 73 7.88 8.08 -6.23
C GLY A 73 9.09 8.91 -5.83
N GLN A 74 9.42 9.97 -6.58
CA GLN A 74 10.52 10.88 -6.24
C GLN A 74 10.28 11.60 -4.91
N ALA A 75 9.05 12.05 -4.65
CA ALA A 75 8.70 12.67 -3.37
C ALA A 75 8.88 11.68 -2.20
N GLU A 76 8.42 10.45 -2.40
CA GLU A 76 8.56 9.39 -1.40
C GLU A 76 10.03 9.02 -1.14
N LEU A 77 10.84 8.88 -2.19
CA LEU A 77 12.27 8.61 -2.06
C LEU A 77 13.00 9.72 -1.28
N LYS A 78 12.69 10.99 -1.55
CA LYS A 78 13.26 12.13 -0.80
C LYS A 78 12.89 12.05 0.67
N ARG A 79 11.62 11.76 0.98
CA ARG A 79 11.11 11.63 2.34
C ARG A 79 11.79 10.49 3.09
N LEU A 80 11.90 9.32 2.46
CA LEU A 80 12.59 8.15 3.03
C LEU A 80 14.08 8.39 3.21
N SER A 81 14.74 9.08 2.26
CA SER A 81 16.15 9.45 2.36
C SER A 81 16.41 10.37 3.56
N LEU A 82 15.54 11.36 3.79
CA LEU A 82 15.66 12.25 4.96
C LEU A 82 15.48 11.46 6.26
N ALA A 83 14.46 10.60 6.33
CA ALA A 83 14.23 9.77 7.49
C ALA A 83 15.39 8.80 7.75
N HIS A 84 15.99 8.26 6.69
CA HIS A 84 17.18 7.41 6.79
C HIS A 84 18.35 8.14 7.43
N HIS A 85 18.59 9.39 7.03
CA HIS A 85 19.63 10.21 7.63
C HIS A 85 19.37 10.49 9.11
N VAL A 86 18.16 10.95 9.45
CA VAL A 86 17.80 11.29 10.84
C VAL A 86 17.85 10.06 11.76
N LEU A 87 17.22 8.96 11.35
CA LEU A 87 17.20 7.74 12.16
C LEU A 87 18.59 7.10 12.24
N GLY A 88 19.40 7.15 11.17
CA GLY A 88 20.78 6.67 11.18
C GLY A 88 21.65 7.40 12.21
N GLN A 89 21.52 8.72 12.31
CA GLN A 89 22.20 9.50 13.36
C GLN A 89 21.72 9.11 14.77
N VAL A 90 20.42 8.88 14.94
CA VAL A 90 19.89 8.40 16.23
C VAL A 90 20.48 7.04 16.57
N ALA A 91 20.56 6.10 15.63
CA ALA A 91 21.11 4.77 15.88
C ALA A 91 22.56 4.82 16.37
N GLN A 92 23.41 5.66 15.75
CA GLN A 92 24.81 5.84 16.14
C GLN A 92 24.97 6.45 17.54
N SER A 93 24.01 7.26 17.98
CA SER A 93 24.03 7.90 19.31
C SER A 93 23.60 7.00 20.48
N LYS A 94 23.12 5.77 20.21
CA LYS A 94 22.55 4.87 21.22
C LYS A 94 23.52 3.74 21.56
N HIS A 95 23.51 3.33 22.83
CA HIS A 95 24.34 2.23 23.32
C HIS A 95 24.04 0.90 22.59
N VAL A 96 25.10 0.15 22.33
CA VAL A 96 25.12 -1.14 21.59
C VAL A 96 24.27 -2.22 22.27
N ASP A 97 24.12 -2.18 23.59
CA ASP A 97 23.33 -3.16 24.35
C ASP A 97 21.80 -2.97 24.23
N SER A 98 21.36 -1.87 23.62
CA SER A 98 19.95 -1.64 23.34
C SER A 98 19.52 -2.38 22.06
N ARG A 99 18.30 -2.93 22.04
CA ARG A 99 17.66 -3.39 20.80
C ARG A 99 17.10 -2.24 19.94
N LEU A 100 17.30 -0.98 20.37
CA LEU A 100 16.82 0.20 19.65
C LEU A 100 17.58 0.46 18.33
N PRO A 101 18.94 0.47 18.27
CA PRO A 101 19.68 0.51 17.01
C PRO A 101 19.22 -0.56 16.03
N ALA A 102 19.10 -1.81 16.47
CA ALA A 102 18.65 -2.91 15.61
C ALA A 102 17.21 -2.71 15.09
N LEU A 103 16.32 -2.10 15.90
CA LEU A 103 14.99 -1.72 15.44
C LEU A 103 15.03 -0.59 14.42
N ILE A 104 15.93 0.38 14.58
CA ILE A 104 16.14 1.44 13.60
C ILE A 104 16.61 0.84 12.28
N ASP A 105 17.65 0.00 12.30
CA ASP A 105 18.18 -0.65 11.10
C ASP A 105 17.10 -1.47 10.37
N LEU A 106 16.25 -2.17 11.13
CA LEU A 106 15.11 -2.89 10.57
C LEU A 106 14.13 -1.95 9.86
N VAL A 107 13.78 -0.81 10.47
CA VAL A 107 12.90 0.21 9.85
C VAL A 107 13.54 0.84 8.61
N LEU A 108 14.85 1.06 8.63
CA LEU A 108 15.58 1.63 7.50
C LEU A 108 15.67 0.67 6.32
N SER A 109 15.86 -0.63 6.58
CA SER A 109 15.86 -1.67 5.55
C SER A 109 14.46 -1.89 4.95
N ARG A 110 13.42 -1.72 5.76
CA ARG A 110 12.03 -1.98 5.40
C ARG A 110 11.15 -0.86 5.99
N PRO A 111 10.82 0.19 5.21
CA PRO A 111 10.14 1.39 5.72
C PRO A 111 8.68 1.17 6.14
N LEU A 112 8.22 -0.09 6.13
CA LEU A 112 6.95 -0.54 6.67
C LEU A 112 7.18 -1.85 7.44
N ILE A 113 7.05 -1.81 8.76
CA ILE A 113 7.20 -2.98 9.63
C ILE A 113 5.94 -3.25 10.44
N SER A 114 5.69 -4.52 10.76
CA SER A 114 4.71 -4.92 11.76
C SER A 114 5.42 -5.35 13.04
N ALA A 115 4.65 -5.44 14.13
CA ALA A 115 5.16 -5.96 15.40
C ALA A 115 5.65 -7.40 15.22
N ASP A 116 4.98 -8.20 14.39
CA ASP A 116 5.38 -9.59 14.13
C ASP A 116 6.71 -9.70 13.38
N ILE A 117 7.01 -8.75 12.48
CA ILE A 117 8.33 -8.68 11.84
C ILE A 117 9.40 -8.36 12.87
N ALA A 118 9.18 -7.35 13.73
CA ALA A 118 10.14 -7.01 14.78
C ALA A 118 10.34 -8.13 15.82
N GLN A 119 9.28 -8.87 16.15
CA GLN A 119 9.36 -10.02 17.06
C GLN A 119 10.17 -11.16 16.45
N ARG A 120 9.96 -11.47 15.16
CA ARG A 120 10.71 -12.52 14.45
C ARG A 120 12.17 -12.15 14.24
N ASP A 121 12.43 -10.95 13.73
CA ASP A 121 13.77 -10.56 13.27
C ASP A 121 14.67 -10.14 14.46
N LEU A 122 14.10 -9.55 15.51
CA LEU A 122 14.86 -9.02 16.66
C LEU A 122 14.62 -9.79 17.97
N LYS A 123 13.84 -10.88 17.94
CA LYS A 123 13.45 -11.69 19.11
C LYS A 123 12.87 -10.84 20.24
N LEU A 124 12.14 -9.78 19.87
CA LEU A 124 11.45 -8.90 20.81
C LEU A 124 10.15 -9.54 21.28
N THR A 125 9.68 -9.16 22.46
CA THR A 125 8.28 -9.39 22.84
C THR A 125 7.40 -8.28 22.27
N SER A 126 6.10 -8.52 22.11
CA SER A 126 5.13 -7.48 21.68
C SER A 126 5.18 -6.22 22.57
N THR A 127 5.34 -6.40 23.89
CA THR A 127 5.52 -5.29 24.84
C THR A 127 6.86 -4.58 24.67
N GLY A 128 7.94 -5.34 24.45
CA GLY A 128 9.28 -4.80 24.18
C GLY A 128 9.30 -3.94 22.91
N PHE A 129 8.70 -4.43 21.82
CA PHE A 129 8.52 -3.66 20.59
C PHE A 129 7.75 -2.37 20.85
N ARG A 130 6.62 -2.42 21.57
CA ARG A 130 5.83 -1.22 21.89
C ARG A 130 6.64 -0.19 22.67
N ARG A 131 7.46 -0.62 23.63
CA ARG A 131 8.32 0.25 24.45
C ARG A 131 9.40 0.92 23.60
N LEU A 132 10.12 0.15 22.77
CA LEU A 132 11.18 0.67 21.89
C LEU A 132 10.62 1.60 20.82
N ARG A 133 9.46 1.26 20.24
CA ARG A 133 8.78 2.12 19.26
C ARG A 133 8.45 3.50 19.82
N LEU A 134 8.06 3.60 21.09
CA LEU A 134 7.81 4.91 21.72
C LEU A 134 9.06 5.79 21.76
N GLN A 135 10.26 5.19 21.80
CA GLN A 135 11.53 5.92 21.78
C GLN A 135 11.91 6.41 20.37
N LEU A 136 11.38 5.79 19.31
CA LEU A 136 11.52 6.29 17.92
C LEU A 136 10.70 7.56 17.66
N GLY A 137 9.80 7.92 18.58
CA GLY A 137 9.03 9.15 18.51
C GLY A 137 8.12 9.24 17.28
N THR A 138 8.02 10.45 16.74
CA THR A 138 7.08 10.82 15.68
C THR A 138 7.47 10.33 14.28
N SER A 139 8.71 9.86 14.10
CA SER A 139 9.26 9.43 12.81
C SER A 139 8.61 8.15 12.29
N VAL A 140 8.06 7.31 13.19
CA VAL A 140 7.42 6.04 12.83
C VAL A 140 5.97 6.02 13.33
N LYS A 141 5.04 6.14 12.39
CA LYS A 141 3.61 6.25 12.68
C LYS A 141 2.85 5.01 12.26
N LYS A 142 1.74 4.76 12.95
CA LYS A 142 0.83 3.67 12.58
C LYS A 142 0.18 4.01 11.24
N VAL A 143 0.36 3.14 10.25
CA VAL A 143 -0.19 3.31 8.89
C VAL A 143 -1.57 2.65 8.80
N THR A 144 -1.85 1.63 9.61
CA THR A 144 -3.10 0.88 9.53
C THR A 144 -4.18 1.43 10.47
N GLY A 145 -5.42 1.53 9.98
CA GLY A 145 -6.60 1.89 10.78
C GLY A 145 -7.22 0.73 11.58
N ARG A 146 -6.71 -0.51 11.44
CA ARG A 146 -7.31 -1.70 12.07
C ARG A 146 -6.63 -2.03 13.41
N ARG A 147 -7.39 -2.54 14.39
CA ARG A 147 -6.89 -2.84 15.74
C ARG A 147 -5.98 -4.08 15.79
N ARG A 148 -6.32 -5.12 15.02
CA ARG A 148 -5.63 -6.44 15.01
C ARG A 148 -4.35 -6.47 14.18
N PHE A 149 -4.35 -5.83 13.02
CA PHE A 149 -3.16 -5.73 12.16
C PHE A 149 -2.61 -4.32 12.23
N GLN A 150 -1.45 -4.19 12.88
CA GLN A 150 -0.76 -2.92 13.06
C GLN A 150 0.51 -2.94 12.24
N ALA A 151 0.61 -2.01 11.30
CA ALA A 151 1.85 -1.73 10.61
C ALA A 151 2.24 -0.28 10.90
N TRP A 152 3.55 -0.09 11.01
CA TRP A 152 4.19 1.17 11.30
C TRP A 152 5.14 1.47 10.17
N GLY A 153 5.07 2.70 9.68
CA GLY A 153 5.94 3.17 8.62
C GLY A 153 6.51 4.52 8.95
N ILE A 154 7.58 4.84 8.24
CA ILE A 154 8.09 6.21 8.23
C ILE A 154 7.00 7.06 7.57
N LEU A 155 6.51 8.13 8.22
CA LEU A 155 5.50 9.06 7.66
C LEU A 155 5.97 10.51 7.74
#